data_AF-A0AAV6TXV2-F1
#
_entry.id   AF-A0AAV6TXV2-F1
#
_cell.length_a   1.000
_cell.length_b   1.000
_cell.length_c   1.000
_cell.angle_alpha   90.00
_cell.angle_beta   90.00
_cell.angle_gamma   90.00
#
_symmetry.space_group_name_H-M   'P 1'
#
loop_
_entity.id
_entity.type
_entity.pdbx_description
1 polymer ?
#
loop_
_entity_poly.entity_id
_entity_poly.type
_entity_poly.pdbx_seq_one_letter_code
_entity_poly.pdbx_strand_id
1 'polypeptide(L)'
;MEVYHQEGITVRFYEDPFAVVIVTPLMKRASALPHAANTVFVGSTSLCDAENHVITFFLCPSAAGAVPLGIVITKGQSQQSYTLGFSLLKASLQKSLQQKWGSYDIHD
;
A
#
# COMPACT_ATOMS: atom_id res chain seq x y z
N MET A 1 18.57 1.28 0.16
CA MET A 1 17.50 1.00 1.15
C MET A 1 17.85 1.46 2.56
N GLU A 2 19.12 1.40 2.96
CA GLU A 2 19.55 1.69 4.34
C GLU A 2 19.20 3.10 4.83
N VAL A 3 19.37 4.13 3.99
CA VAL A 3 18.96 5.52 4.28
C VAL A 3 17.47 5.62 4.61
N TYR A 4 16.60 4.96 3.83
CA TYR A 4 15.15 4.98 4.08
C TYR A 4 14.80 4.28 5.40
N HIS A 5 15.48 3.18 5.70
CA HIS A 5 15.25 2.42 6.93
C HIS A 5 15.68 3.21 8.17
N GLN A 6 16.78 3.97 8.10
CA GLN A 6 17.23 4.86 9.18
C GLN A 6 16.16 5.91 9.52
N GLU A 7 15.44 6.41 8.50
CA GLU A 7 14.30 7.32 8.66
C GLU A 7 12.96 6.62 9.00
N GLY A 8 12.99 5.31 9.28
CA GLY A 8 11.81 4.52 9.60
C GLY A 8 10.85 4.27 8.43
N ILE A 9 11.28 4.61 7.20
CA ILE A 9 10.55 4.34 5.96
C ILE A 9 10.77 2.88 5.56
N THR A 10 9.68 2.15 5.38
CA THR A 10 9.71 0.79 4.85
C THR A 10 9.63 0.87 3.34
N VAL A 11 10.67 0.37 2.66
CA VAL A 11 10.66 0.11 1.23
C VAL A 11 10.82 -1.39 1.04
N ARG A 12 9.86 -2.04 0.37
CA ARG A 12 9.98 -3.44 -0.06
C ARG A 12 10.05 -3.50 -1.57
N PHE A 13 10.88 -4.38 -2.09
CA PHE A 13 11.04 -4.60 -3.52
C PHE A 13 10.90 -6.09 -3.82
N TYR A 14 10.24 -6.40 -4.93
CA TYR A 14 10.15 -7.71 -5.53
C TYR A 14 10.30 -7.56 -7.04
N GLU A 15 11.08 -8.43 -7.68
CA GLU A 15 11.48 -8.24 -9.07
C GLU A 15 10.58 -8.94 -10.07
N ASP A 16 10.10 -10.16 -9.77
CA ASP A 16 9.30 -10.96 -10.70
C ASP A 16 8.12 -11.67 -10.02
N PRO A 17 6.89 -11.12 -10.09
CA PRO A 17 6.52 -9.92 -10.84
C PRO A 17 6.95 -8.63 -10.12
N PHE A 18 7.31 -7.59 -10.89
CA PHE A 18 7.81 -6.34 -10.31
C PHE A 18 6.79 -5.68 -9.37
N ALA A 19 7.22 -5.40 -8.14
CA ALA A 19 6.49 -4.61 -7.17
C ALA A 19 7.43 -3.82 -6.24
N VAL A 20 7.09 -2.56 -5.98
CA VAL A 20 7.70 -1.73 -4.93
C VAL A 20 6.61 -1.27 -3.98
N VAL A 21 6.86 -1.39 -2.68
CA VAL A 21 5.97 -0.88 -1.63
C VAL A 21 6.72 0.14 -0.79
N ILE A 22 6.10 1.30 -0.58
CA ILE A 22 6.65 2.39 0.21
C ILE A 22 5.67 2.73 1.33
N VAL A 23 6.15 2.68 2.58
CA VAL A 23 5.38 3.06 3.78
C VAL A 23 6.23 3.93 4.69
N THR A 24 5.86 5.20 4.83
CA THR A 24 6.53 6.16 5.72
C THR A 24 6.07 6.03 7.17
N PRO A 25 6.79 6.61 8.15
CA PRO A 25 6.31 6.67 9.54
C PRO A 25 4.93 7.32 9.69
N LEU A 26 4.60 8.33 8.88
CA LEU A 26 3.28 8.96 8.87
C LEU A 26 2.20 7.95 8.46
N MET A 27 2.44 7.19 7.39
CA MET A 27 1.53 6.16 6.89
C MET A 27 1.31 5.05 7.92
N LYS A 28 2.37 4.64 8.65
CA LYS A 28 2.25 3.68 9.76
C LYS A 28 1.37 4.22 10.88
N ARG A 29 1.47 5.50 11.24
CA ARG A 29 0.59 6.11 12.25
C ARG A 29 -0.85 6.23 11.76
N ALA A 30 -1.05 6.60 10.49
CA ALA A 30 -2.38 6.65 9.88
C ALA A 30 -3.05 5.28 9.87
N SER A 31 -2.28 4.20 9.69
CA SER A 31 -2.78 2.82 9.76
C SER A 31 -3.34 2.41 11.14
N ALA A 32 -3.01 3.15 12.21
CA ALA A 32 -3.52 2.95 13.56
C ALA A 32 -4.85 3.68 13.82
N LEU A 33 -5.30 4.56 12.91
CA LEU A 33 -6.55 5.29 13.09
C LEU A 33 -7.74 4.33 13.04
N PRO A 34 -8.77 4.52 13.89
CA PRO A 34 -9.94 3.62 13.92
C PRO A 34 -10.60 3.42 12.55
N HIS A 35 -10.66 4.47 11.74
CA HIS A 35 -11.32 4.49 10.43
C HIS A 35 -10.49 3.84 9.31
N ALA A 36 -9.15 3.71 9.48
CA ALA A 36 -8.28 3.12 8.46
C ALA A 36 -8.58 1.64 8.19
N ALA A 37 -9.22 0.97 9.15
CA ALA A 37 -9.67 -0.40 8.97
C ALA A 37 -11.04 -0.55 8.31
N ASN A 38 -11.83 0.53 8.25
CA ASN A 38 -13.22 0.48 7.80
C ASN A 38 -13.38 0.98 6.36
N THR A 39 -12.59 1.98 5.97
CA THR A 39 -12.71 2.60 4.65
C THR A 39 -11.34 3.01 4.14
N VAL A 40 -11.03 2.59 2.92
CA VAL A 40 -9.78 2.89 2.24
C VAL A 40 -10.11 3.39 0.84
N PHE A 41 -9.59 4.56 0.50
CA PHE A 41 -9.63 5.05 -0.87
C PHE A 41 -8.40 4.53 -1.60
N VAL A 42 -8.63 3.90 -2.75
CA VAL A 42 -7.58 3.36 -3.60
C VAL A 42 -7.65 4.06 -4.95
N GLY A 43 -6.55 4.68 -5.35
CA GLY A 43 -6.44 5.36 -6.63
C GLY A 43 -5.16 4.94 -7.35
N SER A 44 -5.29 4.50 -8.60
CA SER A 44 -4.16 4.10 -9.43
C SER A 44 -3.96 5.07 -10.60
N THR A 45 -2.71 5.34 -10.92
CA THR A 45 -2.31 5.98 -12.18
C THR A 45 -1.40 5.00 -12.93
N SER A 46 -1.67 4.78 -14.21
CA SER A 46 -0.95 3.83 -15.06
C SER A 46 -0.14 4.56 -16.13
N LEU A 47 0.63 3.81 -16.94
CA LEU A 47 1.49 4.35 -17.99
C LEU A 47 2.47 5.40 -17.46
N CYS A 48 2.94 5.20 -16.22
CA CYS A 48 3.82 6.15 -15.55
C CYS A 48 5.24 6.17 -16.13
N ASP A 49 5.60 5.16 -16.94
CA ASP A 49 6.86 5.07 -17.66
C ASP A 49 6.77 4.10 -18.86
N ALA A 50 7.89 3.90 -19.55
CA ALA A 50 8.01 3.03 -20.72
C ALA A 50 7.72 1.54 -20.43
N GLU A 51 7.83 1.12 -19.17
CA GLU A 51 7.58 -0.26 -18.73
C GLU A 51 6.12 -0.47 -18.27
N ASN A 52 5.27 0.55 -18.45
CA ASN A 52 3.87 0.54 -18.04
C ASN A 52 3.71 0.24 -16.54
N HIS A 53 4.57 0.83 -15.70
CA HIS A 53 4.36 0.78 -14.27
C HIS A 53 3.10 1.55 -13.86
N VAL A 54 2.50 1.07 -12.78
CA VAL A 54 1.28 1.61 -12.18
C VAL A 54 1.60 2.02 -10.75
N ILE A 55 1.27 3.26 -10.40
CA ILE A 55 1.39 3.76 -9.03
C ILE A 55 0.01 3.76 -8.41
N THR A 56 -0.15 3.04 -7.31
CA THR A 56 -1.39 2.90 -6.55
C THR A 56 -1.23 3.52 -5.18
N PHE A 57 -2.09 4.47 -4.85
CA PHE A 57 -2.17 5.14 -3.56
C PHE A 57 -3.28 4.53 -2.72
N PHE A 58 -2.96 4.20 -1.47
CA PHE A 58 -3.92 3.81 -0.45
C PHE A 58 -4.07 4.95 0.54
N LEU A 59 -5.30 5.41 0.78
CA LEU A 59 -5.60 6.53 1.67
C LEU A 59 -6.71 6.15 2.64
N CYS A 60 -6.71 6.68 3.86
CA CYS A 60 -7.83 6.59 4.79
C CYS A 60 -8.48 7.95 5.01
N PRO A 61 -9.81 8.01 5.25
CA PRO A 61 -10.45 9.24 5.71
C PRO A 61 -9.92 9.64 7.10
N SER A 62 -9.82 10.95 7.32
CA SER A 62 -9.53 11.56 8.61
C SER A 62 -10.21 12.93 8.71
N ALA A 63 -10.19 13.54 9.90
CA ALA A 63 -10.69 14.90 10.10
C ALA A 63 -9.96 15.96 9.24
N ALA A 64 -8.71 15.67 8.83
CA ALA A 64 -7.92 16.54 7.95
C ALA A 64 -8.06 16.20 6.46
N GLY A 65 -9.00 15.32 6.10
CA GLY A 65 -9.15 14.79 4.75
C GLY A 65 -8.48 13.42 4.58
N ALA A 66 -8.07 13.08 3.35
CA ALA A 66 -7.49 11.78 3.03
C ALA A 66 -6.00 11.73 3.40
N VAL A 67 -5.62 10.78 4.27
CA VAL A 67 -4.24 10.59 4.74
C VAL A 67 -3.68 9.31 4.11
N PRO A 68 -2.43 9.32 3.61
CA PRO A 68 -1.87 8.14 2.97
C PRO A 68 -1.60 7.00 3.96
N LEU A 69 -1.87 5.78 3.52
CA LEU A 69 -1.57 4.50 4.16
C LEU A 69 -0.41 3.76 3.48
N GLY A 70 -0.20 3.96 2.19
CA GLY A 70 0.92 3.35 1.48
C GLY A 70 0.88 3.62 -0.02
N ILE A 71 2.03 3.38 -0.66
CA ILE A 71 2.20 3.49 -2.10
C ILE A 71 2.67 2.13 -2.60
N VAL A 72 2.03 1.64 -3.66
CA VAL A 72 2.36 0.38 -4.32
C VAL A 72 2.65 0.70 -5.78
N ILE A 73 3.83 0.32 -6.26
CA ILE A 73 4.20 0.43 -7.67
C ILE A 73 4.28 -0.99 -8.23
N THR A 74 3.55 -1.29 -9.30
CA THR A 74 3.53 -2.62 -9.92
C THR A 74 3.76 -2.55 -11.41
N LYS A 75 4.19 -3.67 -12.02
CA LYS A 75 4.20 -3.80 -13.47
C LYS A 75 2.79 -4.07 -13.99
N GLY A 76 2.20 -3.08 -14.66
CA GLY A 76 0.85 -3.15 -15.20
C GLY A 76 -0.27 -3.27 -14.16
N GLN A 77 -1.47 -3.54 -14.66
CA GLN A 77 -2.74 -3.57 -13.90
C GLN A 77 -3.34 -4.98 -13.79
N SER A 78 -2.50 -6.02 -13.92
CA SER A 78 -2.99 -7.40 -13.82
C SER A 78 -3.42 -7.73 -12.39
N GLN A 79 -4.33 -8.69 -12.23
CA GLN A 79 -4.72 -9.19 -10.90
C GLN A 79 -3.50 -9.73 -10.13
N GLN A 80 -2.59 -10.45 -10.80
CA GLN A 80 -1.38 -10.97 -10.18
C GLN A 80 -0.49 -9.84 -9.62
N SER A 81 -0.31 -8.78 -10.41
CA SER A 81 0.45 -7.59 -10.03
C SER A 81 -0.13 -6.94 -8.78
N TYR A 82 -1.45 -6.73 -8.74
CA TYR A 82 -2.12 -6.15 -7.58
C TYR A 82 -2.09 -7.07 -6.35
N THR A 83 -2.35 -8.37 -6.51
CA THR A 83 -2.30 -9.33 -5.41
C THR A 83 -0.93 -9.34 -4.72
N LEU A 84 0.16 -9.35 -5.50
CA LEU A 84 1.51 -9.25 -4.94
C LEU A 84 1.72 -7.93 -4.22
N GLY A 85 1.46 -6.80 -4.90
CA GLY A 85 1.68 -5.47 -4.35
C GLY A 85 0.90 -5.22 -3.05
N PHE A 86 -0.36 -5.67 -3.00
CA PHE A 86 -1.23 -5.46 -1.85
C PHE A 86 -0.86 -6.39 -0.69
N SER A 87 -0.40 -7.60 -0.98
CA SER A 87 0.14 -8.51 0.04
C SER A 87 1.41 -7.94 0.69
N LEU A 88 2.31 -7.37 -0.11
CA LEU A 88 3.51 -6.69 0.38
C LEU A 88 3.18 -5.43 1.19
N LEU A 89 2.16 -4.67 0.78
CA LEU A 89 1.65 -3.52 1.53
C LEU A 89 1.12 -3.97 2.90
N LYS A 90 0.24 -4.98 2.92
CA LYS A 90 -0.30 -5.54 4.17
C LYS A 90 0.83 -5.92 5.12
N ALA A 91 1.82 -6.67 4.66
CA ALA A 91 3.00 -7.07 5.46
C ALA A 91 3.90 -5.89 5.92
N SER A 92 3.66 -4.67 5.43
CA SER A 92 4.41 -3.45 5.78
C SER A 92 3.65 -2.52 6.73
N LEU A 93 2.35 -2.75 6.94
CA LEU A 93 1.48 -1.99 7.84
C LEU A 93 1.50 -2.55 9.27
N GLN A 94 0.81 -1.88 10.20
CA GLN A 94 0.70 -2.38 11.57
C GLN A 94 -0.14 -3.66 11.67
N LYS A 95 0.23 -4.55 12.60
CA LYS A 95 -0.43 -5.86 12.81
C LYS A 95 -1.94 -5.75 13.04
N SER A 96 -2.39 -4.72 13.75
CA SER A 96 -3.81 -4.45 14.01
C SER A 96 -4.61 -4.27 12.72
N LEU A 97 -4.03 -3.58 11.72
CA LEU A 97 -4.67 -3.37 10.43
C LEU A 97 -4.57 -4.62 9.54
N GLN A 98 -3.45 -5.35 9.61
CA GLN A 98 -3.27 -6.62 8.90
C GLN A 98 -4.35 -7.64 9.24
N GLN A 99 -4.72 -7.74 10.52
CA GLN A 99 -5.76 -8.66 11.00
C GLN A 99 -7.14 -8.28 10.44
N LYS A 100 -7.48 -6.98 10.44
CA LYS A 100 -8.80 -6.49 9.98
C LYS A 100 -8.97 -6.57 8.46
N TRP A 101 -7.92 -6.36 7.67
CA TRP A 101 -7.96 -6.55 6.22
C TRP A 101 -7.95 -8.04 5.81
N GLY A 102 -7.76 -8.98 6.74
CA GLY A 102 -7.79 -10.42 6.46
C GLY A 102 -9.15 -11.08 6.66
N SER A 103 -10.14 -10.34 7.17
CA SER A 103 -11.44 -10.89 7.58
C SER A 103 -12.59 -10.53 6.64
N TYR A 104 -12.32 -9.78 5.56
CA TYR A 104 -13.29 -9.50 4.51
C TYR A 104 -13.00 -10.41 3.32
N ASP A 105 -13.67 -11.56 3.27
CA ASP A 105 -13.82 -12.32 2.04
C ASP A 105 -14.72 -11.52 1.09
N ILE A 106 -14.20 -11.20 -0.09
CA ILE A 106 -15.01 -10.69 -1.18
C ILE A 106 -15.78 -11.89 -1.70
N HIS A 107 -17.02 -12.05 -1.24
CA HIS A 107 -17.98 -12.93 -1.91
C HIS A 107 -18.38 -12.23 -3.20
N ASP A 108 -17.83 -12.70 -4.31
CA ASP A 108 -18.34 -12.38 -5.66
C ASP A 108 -19.79 -12.87 -5.82
#